data_AF-A0A8U0RDN9-F1
#
_entry.id   AF-A0A8U0RDN9-F1
#
_cell.length_a   1.000
_cell.length_b   1.000
_cell.length_c   1.000
_cell.angle_alpha   90.00
_cell.angle_beta   90.00
_cell.angle_gamma   90.00
#
_symmetry.space_group_name_H-M   'P 1'
#
loop_
_entity.id
_entity.type
_entity.pdbx_description
1 polymer ?
#
loop_
_entity_poly.entity_id
_entity_poly.type
_entity_poly.pdbx_seq_one_letter_code
_entity_poly.pdbx_strand_id
1 'polypeptide(L)'
;MRFRFGVVVPPAVAGAGPELLVVGSRPELGRWEPRGAVRLRPAGTAAGAGALALQEPGLWLGEVELAPEEAAQDGAEPGRVDTFWYKFLKREPGGELSWEGNGPHHDRCCTYNENNLVDGVYCLPIGHWIEATGHTNEMKHTTDFYFNIAGHQAMHYSRPSTDAAPGGLSPARAAREWTHRVRSLQRRGRPVHGGRVRLAPVRDGLESEEGAVLPHGPKAGCVH
;
A
#
# COMPACT_ATOMS: atom_id res chain seq x y z
N MET A 1 8.58 -24.49 5.05
CA MET A 1 7.25 -23.85 5.21
C MET A 1 6.91 -23.10 3.92
N ARG A 2 5.63 -23.04 3.53
CA ARG A 2 5.22 -22.27 2.34
C ARG A 2 5.01 -20.81 2.70
N PHE A 3 5.61 -19.92 1.91
CA PHE A 3 5.51 -18.47 2.07
C PHE A 3 4.75 -17.88 0.89
N ARG A 4 3.87 -16.91 1.16
CA ARG A 4 3.15 -16.13 0.15
C ARG A 4 3.59 -14.68 0.20
N PHE A 5 3.94 -14.15 -0.96
CA PHE A 5 4.34 -12.76 -1.18
C PHE A 5 3.26 -12.04 -1.99
N GLY A 6 3.04 -10.77 -1.68
CA GLY A 6 2.09 -9.92 -2.41
C GLY A 6 2.61 -8.50 -2.58
N VAL A 7 2.45 -7.96 -3.79
CA VAL A 7 2.80 -6.58 -4.11
C VAL A 7 1.71 -5.89 -4.94
N VAL A 8 1.38 -4.66 -4.57
CA VAL A 8 0.51 -3.77 -5.33
C VAL A 8 1.36 -2.77 -6.11
N VAL A 9 1.09 -2.63 -7.41
CA VAL A 9 1.71 -1.64 -8.29
C VAL A 9 0.67 -0.63 -8.79
N PRO A 10 1.07 0.63 -9.05
CA PRO A 10 0.12 1.65 -9.51
C PRO A 10 -0.46 1.34 -10.89
N PRO A 11 -1.60 1.95 -11.26
CA PRO A 11 -2.30 1.69 -12.53
C PRO A 11 -1.43 1.71 -13.78
N ALA A 12 -0.55 2.72 -13.90
CA ALA A 12 0.35 2.86 -15.05
C ALA A 12 1.28 1.66 -15.22
N VAL A 13 1.76 1.08 -14.12
CA VAL A 13 2.60 -0.11 -14.13
C VAL A 13 1.74 -1.34 -14.41
N ALA A 14 0.58 -1.47 -13.77
CA ALA A 14 -0.30 -2.62 -13.98
C ALA A 14 -0.76 -2.75 -15.45
N GLY A 15 -1.12 -1.63 -16.10
CA GLY A 15 -1.59 -1.60 -17.48
C GLY A 15 -0.51 -1.86 -18.54
N ALA A 16 0.78 -1.72 -18.19
CA ALA A 16 1.89 -1.99 -19.11
C ALA A 16 2.17 -3.49 -19.32
N GLY A 17 1.48 -4.37 -18.57
CA GLY A 17 1.68 -5.82 -18.63
C GLY A 17 3.06 -6.33 -18.21
N PRO A 18 3.66 -5.83 -17.10
CA PRO A 18 4.97 -6.27 -16.65
C PRO A 18 4.95 -7.69 -16.07
N GLU A 19 6.12 -8.31 -16.00
CA GLU A 19 6.37 -9.46 -15.15
C GLU A 19 6.90 -8.97 -13.79
N LEU A 20 6.24 -9.38 -12.70
CA LEU A 20 6.68 -9.08 -11.33
C LEU A 20 7.31 -10.32 -10.73
N LEU A 21 8.41 -10.14 -10.00
CA LEU A 21 9.13 -11.21 -9.31
C LEU A 21 9.45 -10.79 -7.88
N VAL A 22 9.78 -11.76 -7.03
CA VAL A 22 10.37 -11.54 -5.70
C VAL A 22 11.74 -12.21 -5.64
N VAL A 23 12.72 -11.47 -5.14
CA VAL A 23 14.11 -11.91 -4.97
C VAL A 23 14.55 -11.61 -3.54
N GLY A 24 15.51 -12.33 -2.99
CA GLY A 24 15.94 -12.12 -1.61
C GLY A 24 17.19 -12.88 -1.22
N SER A 25 17.54 -12.76 0.07
CA SER A 25 18.75 -13.35 0.63
C SER A 25 18.72 -14.87 0.72
N ARG A 26 17.51 -15.48 0.75
CA ARG A 26 17.35 -16.94 0.81
C ARG A 26 17.78 -17.62 -0.50
N PRO A 27 18.33 -18.84 -0.44
CA PRO A 27 18.62 -19.65 -1.64
C PRO A 27 17.44 -19.80 -2.59
N GLU A 28 16.26 -20.04 -2.05
CA GLU A 28 15.00 -20.25 -2.77
C GLU A 28 14.46 -18.96 -3.39
N LEU A 29 14.98 -17.80 -2.97
CA LEU A 29 14.71 -16.48 -3.54
C LEU A 29 15.87 -15.99 -4.42
N GLY A 30 16.81 -16.87 -4.78
CA GLY A 30 17.89 -16.58 -5.72
C GLY A 30 19.13 -15.90 -5.14
N ARG A 31 19.24 -15.68 -3.82
CA ARG A 31 20.38 -14.98 -3.19
C ARG A 31 20.71 -13.65 -3.89
N TRP A 32 19.69 -12.84 -4.12
CA TRP A 32 19.76 -11.56 -4.85
C TRP A 32 20.10 -11.65 -6.34
N GLU A 33 20.20 -12.84 -6.94
CA GLU A 33 20.35 -13.02 -8.38
C GLU A 33 18.97 -13.03 -9.07
N PRO A 34 18.64 -12.05 -9.94
CA PRO A 34 17.34 -11.96 -10.59
C PRO A 34 16.95 -13.19 -11.42
N ARG A 35 17.91 -13.95 -11.94
CA ARG A 35 17.63 -15.21 -12.66
C ARG A 35 17.02 -16.29 -11.76
N GLY A 36 17.30 -16.23 -10.46
CA GLY A 36 16.73 -17.14 -9.45
C GLY A 36 15.51 -16.58 -8.72
N ALA A 37 15.00 -15.41 -9.13
CA ALA A 37 13.84 -14.80 -8.49
C ALA A 37 12.54 -15.59 -8.76
N VAL A 38 11.63 -15.57 -7.80
CA VAL A 38 10.34 -16.25 -7.90
C VAL A 38 9.36 -15.36 -8.65
N ARG A 39 8.80 -15.86 -9.76
CA ARG A 39 7.80 -15.14 -10.56
C ARG A 39 6.46 -15.05 -9.82
N LEU A 40 5.88 -13.84 -9.79
CA LEU A 40 4.53 -13.58 -9.29
C LEU A 40 3.50 -13.64 -10.42
N ARG A 41 2.23 -13.81 -10.05
CA ARG A 41 1.09 -13.86 -10.97
C ARG A 41 0.09 -12.76 -10.62
N PRO A 42 -0.54 -12.12 -11.62
CA PRO A 42 -1.59 -11.15 -11.36
C PRO A 42 -2.77 -11.84 -10.66
N ALA A 43 -3.29 -11.23 -9.60
CA ALA A 43 -4.42 -11.76 -8.83
C ALA A 43 -5.77 -11.62 -9.55
N GLY A 44 -5.84 -10.77 -10.58
CA GLY A 44 -7.09 -10.34 -11.20
C GLY A 44 -7.88 -9.37 -10.32
N THR A 45 -9.03 -8.91 -10.82
CA THR A 45 -9.94 -8.06 -10.04
C THR A 45 -11.36 -8.59 -10.13
N ALA A 46 -12.17 -8.25 -9.12
CA ALA A 46 -13.59 -8.58 -9.06
C ALA A 46 -14.48 -7.36 -9.38
N ALA A 47 -13.97 -6.43 -10.19
CA ALA A 47 -14.70 -5.24 -10.60
C ALA A 47 -16.00 -5.62 -11.32
N GLY A 48 -17.09 -4.93 -11.00
CA GLY A 48 -18.39 -5.20 -11.60
C GLY A 48 -18.41 -4.87 -13.09
N ALA A 49 -19.16 -5.63 -13.89
CA ALA A 49 -19.30 -5.39 -15.33
C ALA A 49 -19.86 -3.99 -15.69
N GLY A 50 -20.55 -3.32 -14.76
CA GLY A 50 -21.03 -1.94 -14.92
C GLY A 50 -20.21 -0.91 -14.12
N ALA A 51 -19.08 -1.29 -13.54
CA ALA A 51 -18.14 -0.33 -12.96
C ALA A 51 -17.45 0.46 -14.08
N LEU A 52 -16.96 1.66 -13.76
CA LEU A 52 -16.14 2.43 -14.70
C LEU A 52 -14.95 1.57 -15.16
N ALA A 53 -14.81 1.40 -16.48
CA ALA A 53 -13.68 0.69 -17.07
C ALA A 53 -12.39 1.54 -16.98
N LEU A 54 -11.78 1.52 -15.80
CA LEU A 54 -10.53 2.19 -15.48
C LEU A 54 -9.48 1.16 -15.07
N GLN A 55 -8.20 1.49 -15.29
CA GLN A 55 -7.10 0.63 -14.83
C GLN A 55 -6.96 0.74 -13.31
N GLU A 56 -7.30 -0.33 -12.60
CA GLU A 56 -7.08 -0.44 -11.16
C GLU A 56 -5.57 -0.61 -10.85
N PRO A 57 -5.10 -0.23 -9.65
CA PRO A 57 -3.84 -0.75 -9.13
C PRO A 57 -3.89 -2.27 -9.16
N GLY A 58 -2.82 -2.92 -9.61
CA GLY A 58 -2.83 -4.37 -9.75
C GLY A 58 -2.07 -5.04 -8.61
N LEU A 59 -2.60 -6.18 -8.15
CA LEU A 59 -2.00 -7.05 -7.15
C LEU A 59 -1.34 -8.25 -7.84
N TRP A 60 -0.09 -8.54 -7.46
CA TRP A 60 0.64 -9.73 -7.86
C TRP A 60 0.94 -10.60 -6.65
N LEU A 61 0.72 -11.91 -6.79
CA LEU A 61 0.90 -12.90 -5.73
C LEU A 61 1.83 -14.02 -6.20
N GLY A 62 2.62 -14.58 -5.29
CA GLY A 62 3.47 -15.74 -5.56
C GLY A 62 3.78 -16.50 -4.29
N GLU A 63 4.06 -17.78 -4.45
CA GLU A 63 4.35 -18.70 -3.35
C GLU A 63 5.66 -19.44 -3.58
N VAL A 64 6.37 -19.71 -2.51
CA VAL A 64 7.63 -20.49 -2.51
C VAL A 64 7.77 -21.24 -1.21
N GLU A 65 8.35 -22.44 -1.25
CA GLU A 65 8.70 -23.18 -0.05
C GLU A 65 10.10 -22.76 0.41
N LEU A 66 10.20 -22.30 1.65
CA LEU A 66 11.47 -21.95 2.29
C LEU A 66 11.82 -23.01 3.31
N ALA A 67 13.04 -23.53 3.24
CA ALA A 67 13.58 -24.44 4.24
C ALA A 67 13.89 -23.66 5.53
N PRO A 68 13.59 -24.24 6.71
CA PRO A 68 14.15 -23.75 7.98
C PRO A 68 15.67 -23.89 7.93
N GLU A 69 16.40 -23.01 8.61
CA GLU A 69 17.86 -23.13 8.69
C GLU A 69 18.22 -24.29 9.63
N GLU A 70 19.19 -25.13 9.24
CA GLU A 70 19.58 -26.31 10.01
C GLU A 70 20.20 -25.95 11.38
N ALA A 71 20.69 -24.73 11.53
CA ALA A 71 21.28 -24.20 12.75
C ALA A 71 20.24 -23.43 13.57
N ALA A 72 19.21 -24.13 14.05
CA ALA A 72 18.47 -23.64 15.21
C ALA A 72 19.48 -23.46 16.36
N GLN A 73 19.85 -22.22 16.66
CA GLN A 73 20.50 -21.88 17.91
C GLN A 73 19.58 -22.36 19.04
N ASP A 74 20.15 -23.04 20.03
CA ASP A 74 19.44 -23.71 21.13
C ASP A 74 18.19 -22.93 21.57
N GLY A 75 16.99 -23.51 21.33
CA GLY A 75 15.70 -22.95 21.74
C GLY A 75 14.81 -22.36 20.64
N ALA A 76 15.20 -22.41 19.36
CA ALA A 76 14.29 -22.04 18.26
C ALA A 76 13.22 -23.12 18.02
N GLU A 77 11.95 -22.69 17.90
CA GLU A 77 10.82 -23.57 17.58
C GLU A 77 11.09 -24.34 16.26
N PRO A 78 10.95 -25.68 16.25
CA PRO A 78 11.22 -26.50 15.07
C PRO A 78 10.39 -26.04 13.86
N GLY A 79 11.05 -25.80 12.73
CA GLY A 79 10.38 -25.49 11.46
C GLY A 79 10.13 -24.00 11.18
N ARG A 80 10.57 -23.09 12.08
CA ARG A 80 10.60 -21.65 11.82
C ARG A 80 11.71 -21.29 10.83
N VAL A 81 11.44 -20.31 9.97
CA VAL A 81 12.46 -19.73 9.08
C VAL A 81 13.05 -18.48 9.74
N ASP A 82 14.37 -18.34 9.69
CA ASP A 82 15.09 -17.20 10.23
C ASP A 82 14.78 -15.89 9.50
N THR A 83 15.15 -14.78 10.14
CA THR A 83 14.99 -13.46 9.54
C THR A 83 15.72 -13.39 8.20
N PHE A 84 15.02 -12.93 7.16
CA PHE A 84 15.59 -12.76 5.83
C PHE A 84 15.13 -11.46 5.17
N TRP A 85 15.82 -11.07 4.11
CA TRP A 85 15.54 -9.85 3.36
C TRP A 85 15.11 -10.17 1.93
N TYR A 86 14.25 -9.32 1.38
CA TYR A 86 13.73 -9.49 0.03
C TYR A 86 13.34 -8.16 -0.61
N LYS A 87 13.15 -8.19 -1.93
CA LYS A 87 12.62 -7.10 -2.75
C LYS A 87 11.77 -7.62 -3.89
N PHE A 88 10.87 -6.78 -4.36
CA PHE A 88 10.18 -6.97 -5.63
C PHE A 88 11.01 -6.47 -6.82
N LEU A 89 10.92 -7.20 -7.92
CA LEU A 89 11.48 -6.85 -9.21
C LEU A 89 10.35 -6.66 -10.21
N LYS A 90 10.59 -5.77 -11.18
CA LYS A 90 9.73 -5.57 -12.34
C LYS A 90 10.55 -5.80 -13.59
N ARG A 91 10.06 -6.67 -14.47
CA ARG A 91 10.61 -6.88 -15.81
C ARG A 91 9.61 -6.36 -16.84
N GLU A 92 10.05 -5.43 -17.68
CA GLU A 92 9.27 -4.91 -18.79
C GLU A 92 9.20 -5.94 -19.94
N PRO A 93 8.21 -5.87 -20.85
CA PRO A 93 8.12 -6.78 -22.00
C PRO A 93 9.39 -6.83 -22.88
N GLY A 94 10.19 -5.76 -22.88
CA GLY A 94 11.49 -5.69 -23.56
C GLY A 94 12.65 -6.38 -22.83
N GLY A 95 12.42 -6.95 -21.65
CA GLY A 95 13.40 -7.67 -20.84
C GLY A 95 14.14 -6.82 -19.80
N GLU A 96 14.03 -5.49 -19.88
CA GLU A 96 14.64 -4.55 -18.93
C GLU A 96 14.13 -4.81 -17.52
N LEU A 97 15.05 -4.82 -16.56
CA LEU A 97 14.79 -5.19 -15.16
C LEU A 97 14.96 -3.98 -14.25
N SER A 98 13.93 -3.69 -13.45
CA SER A 98 13.93 -2.67 -12.41
C SER A 98 13.75 -3.28 -11.03
N TRP A 99 14.52 -2.79 -10.08
CA TRP A 99 14.36 -3.10 -8.66
C TRP A 99 13.39 -2.11 -8.02
N GLU A 100 12.64 -2.54 -7.01
CA GLU A 100 11.95 -1.59 -6.15
C GLU A 100 12.95 -0.82 -5.27
N GLY A 101 12.57 0.41 -4.92
CA GLY A 101 13.40 1.31 -4.16
C GLY A 101 14.69 1.66 -4.90
N ASN A 102 15.71 1.96 -4.10
CA ASN A 102 17.04 2.31 -4.56
C ASN A 102 18.06 1.79 -3.55
N GLY A 103 18.85 0.77 -3.88
CA GLY A 103 19.88 0.22 -2.99
C GLY A 103 19.37 -0.46 -1.70
N PRO A 104 20.28 -1.00 -0.87
CA PRO A 104 19.94 -1.93 0.23
C PRO A 104 19.09 -1.35 1.36
N HIS A 105 19.05 -0.03 1.52
CA HIS A 105 18.25 0.62 2.59
C HIS A 105 16.74 0.44 2.41
N HIS A 106 16.31 -0.01 1.23
CA HIS A 106 14.92 -0.35 0.91
C HIS A 106 14.64 -1.85 0.91
N ASP A 107 15.59 -2.68 1.36
CA ASP A 107 15.36 -4.11 1.48
C ASP A 107 14.27 -4.36 2.53
N ARG A 108 13.24 -5.12 2.16
CA ARG A 108 12.18 -5.51 3.07
C ARG A 108 12.70 -6.61 3.98
N CYS A 109 12.31 -6.57 5.25
CA CYS A 109 12.71 -7.56 6.24
C CYS A 109 11.52 -8.46 6.61
N CYS A 110 11.72 -9.77 6.56
CA CYS A 110 10.77 -10.76 7.07
C CYS A 110 11.28 -11.30 8.40
N THR A 111 10.73 -10.81 9.49
CA THR A 111 10.87 -11.42 10.81
C THR A 111 9.62 -12.24 11.09
N TYR A 112 9.80 -13.51 11.43
CA TYR A 112 8.66 -14.41 11.66
C TYR A 112 7.75 -13.90 12.78
N ASN A 113 6.45 -13.88 12.46
CA ASN A 113 5.35 -13.56 13.35
C ASN A 113 4.20 -14.51 13.04
N GLU A 114 3.75 -15.30 14.01
CA GLU A 114 2.72 -16.33 13.82
C GLU A 114 1.38 -15.78 13.32
N ASN A 115 1.08 -14.50 13.56
CA ASN A 115 -0.14 -13.84 13.05
C ASN A 115 -0.20 -13.79 11.52
N ASN A 116 0.93 -14.00 10.84
CA ASN A 116 1.00 -14.06 9.39
C ASN A 116 0.65 -15.45 8.83
N LEU A 117 0.42 -16.46 9.66
CA LEU A 117 -0.04 -17.77 9.21
C LEU A 117 -1.52 -17.72 8.85
N VAL A 118 -1.83 -18.06 7.60
CA VAL A 118 -3.19 -18.22 7.09
C VAL A 118 -3.28 -19.62 6.49
N ASP A 119 -4.06 -20.49 7.13
CA ASP A 119 -4.25 -21.89 6.71
C ASP A 119 -2.94 -22.65 6.47
N GLY A 120 -1.94 -22.44 7.34
CA GLY A 120 -0.62 -23.06 7.26
C GLY A 120 0.36 -22.44 6.24
N VAL A 121 -0.05 -21.36 5.55
CA VAL A 121 0.81 -20.57 4.66
C VAL A 121 1.23 -19.29 5.36
N TYR A 122 2.54 -19.03 5.44
CA TYR A 122 3.06 -17.78 5.99
C TYR A 122 2.91 -16.65 4.96
N CYS A 123 1.96 -15.75 5.18
CA CYS A 123 1.63 -14.66 4.28
C CYS A 123 2.33 -13.38 4.75
N LEU A 124 3.32 -12.90 4.00
CA LEU A 124 3.88 -11.58 4.29
C LEU A 124 2.82 -10.49 4.07
N PRO A 125 2.86 -9.38 4.83
CA PRO A 125 2.01 -8.24 4.56
C PRO A 125 2.12 -7.81 3.10
N ILE A 126 0.98 -7.61 2.44
CA ILE A 126 0.96 -7.12 1.06
C ILE A 126 1.61 -5.73 1.04
N GLY A 127 2.68 -5.60 0.26
CA GLY A 127 3.41 -4.34 0.13
C GLY A 127 2.90 -3.51 -1.04
N HIS A 128 3.07 -2.19 -0.97
CA HIS A 128 3.03 -1.34 -2.16
C HIS A 128 4.43 -1.22 -2.74
N TRP A 129 4.54 -1.16 -4.07
CA TRP A 129 5.81 -0.95 -4.77
C TRP A 129 6.54 0.28 -4.23
N ILE A 130 7.80 0.11 -3.83
CA ILE A 130 8.65 1.22 -3.39
C ILE A 130 9.24 1.89 -4.62
N GLU A 131 8.98 3.17 -4.83
CA GLU A 131 9.57 3.94 -5.94
C GLU A 131 11.05 4.24 -5.67
N ALA A 132 11.79 4.71 -6.67
CA ALA A 132 13.22 5.01 -6.55
C ALA A 132 13.57 6.02 -5.43
N THR A 133 12.59 6.83 -5.01
CA THR A 133 12.71 7.78 -3.89
C THR A 133 12.64 7.11 -2.51
N GLY A 134 12.20 5.85 -2.43
CA GLY A 134 11.93 5.14 -1.19
C GLY A 134 10.50 5.22 -0.67
N HIS A 135 9.65 5.98 -1.36
CA HIS A 135 8.25 6.12 -0.97
C HIS A 135 7.34 5.21 -1.81
N THR A 136 6.25 4.74 -1.21
CA THR A 136 5.19 3.99 -1.90
C THR A 136 4.19 4.91 -2.59
N ASN A 137 4.12 6.18 -2.18
CA ASN A 137 3.20 7.19 -2.69
C ASN A 137 1.72 6.76 -2.65
N GLU A 138 1.33 5.95 -1.66
CA GLU A 138 -0.03 5.40 -1.52
C GLU A 138 -1.12 6.47 -1.53
N MET A 139 -0.90 7.60 -0.84
CA MET A 139 -1.83 8.72 -0.82
C MET A 139 -2.05 9.31 -2.22
N LYS A 140 -0.98 9.46 -3.00
CA LYS A 140 -1.05 9.94 -4.38
C LYS A 140 -1.84 8.95 -5.23
N HIS A 141 -1.51 7.66 -5.20
CA HIS A 141 -2.18 6.65 -6.03
C HIS A 141 -3.66 6.50 -5.69
N THR A 142 -4.01 6.58 -4.40
CA THR A 142 -5.42 6.59 -3.94
C THR A 142 -6.17 7.83 -4.44
N THR A 143 -5.51 8.98 -4.36
CA THR A 143 -6.06 10.25 -4.84
C THR A 143 -6.30 10.22 -6.34
N ASP A 144 -5.32 9.75 -7.11
CA ASP A 144 -5.41 9.61 -8.57
C ASP A 144 -6.55 8.65 -8.97
N PHE A 145 -6.70 7.52 -8.25
CA PHE A 145 -7.82 6.60 -8.46
C PHE A 145 -9.18 7.26 -8.19
N TYR A 146 -9.33 7.97 -7.06
CA TYR A 146 -10.57 8.66 -6.73
C TYR A 146 -10.91 9.77 -7.72
N PHE A 147 -9.93 10.59 -8.12
CA PHE A 147 -10.12 11.66 -9.10
C PHE A 147 -10.54 11.11 -10.46
N ASN A 148 -10.03 9.95 -10.86
CA ASN A 148 -10.47 9.31 -12.10
C ASN A 148 -11.96 8.96 -12.06
N ILE A 149 -12.44 8.35 -10.97
CA ILE A 149 -13.86 8.02 -10.81
C ILE A 149 -14.73 9.29 -10.79
N ALA A 150 -14.34 10.27 -9.98
CA ALA A 150 -15.09 11.51 -9.82
C ALA A 150 -15.12 12.36 -11.10
N GLY A 151 -14.01 12.40 -11.85
CA GLY A 151 -13.89 13.11 -13.12
C GLY A 151 -14.83 12.57 -14.21
N HIS A 152 -15.19 11.29 -14.12
CA HIS A 152 -16.18 10.66 -15.01
C HIS A 152 -17.60 10.68 -14.45
N GLN A 153 -17.83 11.30 -13.28
CA GLN A 153 -19.10 11.25 -12.54
C GLN A 153 -19.62 9.81 -12.39
N ALA A 154 -18.70 8.85 -12.22
CA ALA A 154 -19.00 7.44 -12.30
C ALA A 154 -19.01 6.79 -10.89
N MET A 155 -19.32 5.49 -10.88
CA MET A 155 -19.19 4.63 -9.70
C MET A 155 -18.25 3.48 -10.04
N HIS A 156 -17.36 3.13 -9.10
CA HIS A 156 -16.50 1.97 -9.18
C HIS A 156 -16.78 1.06 -7.98
N TYR A 157 -16.99 -0.24 -8.23
CA TYR A 157 -17.39 -1.20 -7.21
C TYR A 157 -16.89 -2.60 -7.57
N SER A 158 -16.61 -3.38 -6.53
CA SER A 158 -16.11 -4.75 -6.64
C SER A 158 -17.02 -5.70 -5.85
N ARG A 159 -17.07 -6.97 -6.24
CA ARG A 159 -17.85 -8.00 -5.53
C ARG A 159 -16.95 -8.78 -4.56
N PRO A 160 -17.12 -8.64 -3.24
CA PRO A 160 -16.28 -9.35 -2.28
C PRO A 160 -16.62 -10.85 -2.13
N SER A 161 -17.87 -11.26 -2.40
CA SER A 161 -18.32 -12.67 -2.44
C SER A 161 -19.79 -12.74 -2.92
N THR A 162 -20.22 -13.90 -3.46
CA THR A 162 -21.65 -14.25 -3.63
C THR A 162 -22.20 -15.16 -2.52
N ASP A 163 -21.33 -15.75 -1.70
CA ASP A 163 -21.68 -16.78 -0.70
C ASP A 163 -21.63 -16.22 0.73
N ALA A 164 -22.49 -15.25 1.01
CA ALA A 164 -22.80 -14.84 2.37
C ALA A 164 -24.22 -15.31 2.74
N ALA A 165 -24.37 -16.60 3.07
CA ALA A 165 -25.50 -17.21 3.79
C ALA A 165 -26.93 -17.10 3.18
N PRO A 166 -27.87 -18.00 3.52
CA PRO A 166 -29.24 -17.94 3.02
C PRO A 166 -29.97 -16.77 3.69
N GLY A 167 -29.97 -15.62 3.02
CA GLY A 167 -30.54 -14.37 3.52
C GLY A 167 -30.10 -13.11 2.78
N GLY A 168 -29.13 -13.20 1.88
CA GLY A 168 -28.69 -12.07 1.05
C GLY A 168 -29.80 -11.53 0.15
N LEU A 169 -30.09 -10.23 0.27
CA LEU A 169 -31.05 -9.52 -0.57
C LEU A 169 -30.68 -9.66 -2.05
N SER A 170 -31.69 -9.94 -2.87
CA SER A 170 -31.58 -10.12 -4.32
C SER A 170 -30.82 -8.95 -5.00
N PRO A 171 -29.98 -9.21 -6.03
CA PRO A 171 -29.13 -8.21 -6.68
C PRO A 171 -29.86 -6.95 -7.16
N ALA A 172 -31.14 -7.07 -7.50
CA ALA A 172 -31.97 -5.95 -7.93
C ALA A 172 -32.28 -4.93 -6.82
N ARG A 173 -32.18 -5.33 -5.54
CA ARG A 173 -32.42 -4.44 -4.38
C ARG A 173 -31.15 -3.70 -3.95
N ALA A 174 -30.00 -4.36 -3.96
CA ALA A 174 -28.71 -3.74 -3.62
C ALA A 174 -28.34 -2.60 -4.61
N ALA A 175 -28.60 -2.80 -5.91
CA ALA A 175 -28.38 -1.76 -6.92
C ALA A 175 -29.30 -0.53 -6.73
N ARG A 176 -30.44 -0.67 -6.04
CA ARG A 176 -31.35 0.44 -5.73
C ARG A 176 -30.97 1.13 -4.42
N GLU A 177 -30.53 0.40 -3.41
CA GLU A 177 -30.19 0.98 -2.09
C GLU A 177 -28.88 1.78 -2.08
N TRP A 178 -27.92 1.47 -2.97
CA TRP A 178 -26.70 2.27 -3.13
C TRP A 178 -26.82 3.42 -4.13
N THR A 179 -28.04 3.70 -4.62
CA THR A 179 -28.32 4.99 -5.28
C THR A 179 -28.57 6.07 -4.23
N HIS A 180 -27.51 6.48 -3.52
CA HIS A 180 -27.55 7.83 -2.97
C HIS A 180 -27.71 8.78 -4.16
N ARG A 181 -28.90 9.37 -4.27
CA ARG A 181 -29.19 10.49 -5.17
C ARG A 181 -28.08 11.52 -4.98
N VAL A 182 -27.12 11.56 -5.90
CA VAL A 182 -26.39 12.78 -6.20
C VAL A 182 -27.44 13.73 -6.77
N ARG A 183 -28.08 14.51 -5.90
CA ARG A 183 -28.90 15.63 -6.34
C ARG A 183 -27.96 16.56 -7.09
N SER A 184 -28.18 16.67 -8.39
CA SER A 184 -27.67 17.76 -9.20
C SER A 184 -27.97 19.07 -8.48
N LEU A 185 -26.94 19.78 -8.05
CA LEU A 185 -27.04 21.19 -7.70
C LEU A 185 -27.23 21.96 -9.01
N GLN A 186 -28.44 21.86 -9.59
CA GLN A 186 -28.91 22.86 -10.53
C GLN A 186 -29.07 24.16 -9.74
N ARG A 187 -28.00 24.97 -9.73
CA ARG A 187 -28.08 26.37 -9.32
C ARG A 187 -29.10 27.05 -10.22
N ARG A 188 -30.26 27.38 -9.64
CA ARG A 188 -31.20 28.36 -10.19
C ARG A 188 -30.43 29.62 -10.57
N GLY A 189 -30.62 30.08 -11.81
CA GLY A 189 -29.96 31.24 -12.34
C GLY A 189 -30.26 32.52 -11.55
N ARG A 190 -29.25 33.37 -11.46
CA ARG A 190 -29.32 34.84 -11.50
C ARG A 190 -27.91 35.39 -11.78
N PRO A 191 -27.78 36.49 -12.54
CA PRO A 191 -26.50 36.97 -13.03
C PRO A 191 -25.76 37.73 -11.93
N VAL A 192 -24.46 37.48 -11.78
CA VAL A 192 -23.60 38.25 -10.86
C VAL A 192 -22.85 39.29 -11.69
N HIS A 193 -23.33 40.54 -11.61
CA HIS A 193 -22.54 41.72 -11.95
C HIS A 193 -21.30 41.82 -11.05
N GLY A 194 -20.24 42.40 -11.61
CA GLY A 194 -18.92 42.49 -11.00
C GLY A 194 -18.89 43.11 -9.61
N GLY A 195 -18.01 42.55 -8.76
CA GLY A 195 -17.67 43.08 -7.45
C GLY A 195 -16.26 42.62 -7.07
N ARG A 196 -15.35 43.58 -6.92
CA ARG A 196 -13.98 43.41 -6.40
C ARG A 196 -13.98 42.61 -5.09
N VAL A 197 -13.08 41.63 -5.00
CA VAL A 197 -12.75 40.97 -3.72
C VAL A 197 -11.90 41.93 -2.89
N ARG A 198 -12.42 42.36 -1.73
CA ARG A 198 -11.64 42.99 -0.65
C ARG A 198 -11.25 41.89 0.35
N LEU A 199 -9.95 41.70 0.56
CA LEU A 199 -9.43 40.87 1.65
C LEU A 199 -9.63 41.63 2.97
N ALA A 200 -10.16 40.94 3.99
CA ALA A 200 -10.24 41.44 5.37
C ALA A 200 -9.02 40.94 6.17
N PRO A 201 -8.46 41.76 7.09
CA PRO A 201 -7.32 41.37 7.89
C PRO A 201 -7.72 40.42 9.03
N VAL A 202 -6.85 39.45 9.30
CA VAL A 202 -6.90 38.58 10.49
C VAL A 202 -6.57 39.43 11.72
N ARG A 203 -7.36 39.29 12.78
CA ARG A 203 -7.14 39.95 14.07
C ARG A 203 -6.15 39.13 14.90
N ASP A 204 -5.05 39.78 15.29
CA ASP A 204 -4.17 39.34 16.36
C ASP A 204 -4.80 39.66 17.73
N GLY A 205 -4.59 38.76 18.69
CA GLY A 205 -4.85 39.03 20.10
C GLY A 205 -4.83 37.76 20.95
N LEU A 206 -3.69 37.50 21.61
CA LEU A 206 -3.60 37.37 23.08
C LEU A 206 -2.15 37.05 23.51
N GLU A 207 -1.49 38.14 23.92
CA GLU A 207 -0.61 38.34 25.08
C GLU A 207 0.25 37.19 25.62
N SER A 208 1.55 37.49 25.70
CA SER A 208 2.61 36.72 26.34
C SER A 208 2.80 37.24 27.77
N GLU A 209 2.62 36.40 28.78
CA GLU A 209 3.07 36.69 30.15
C GLU A 209 4.44 36.03 30.40
N GLU A 210 5.42 36.89 30.67
CA GLU A 210 6.71 36.58 31.26
C GLU A 210 6.55 36.17 32.73
N GLY A 211 7.28 35.14 33.18
CA GLY A 211 7.50 34.93 34.61
C GLY A 211 7.85 33.50 35.02
N ALA A 212 9.11 33.09 34.88
CA ALA A 212 9.63 31.95 35.62
C ALA A 212 11.01 32.28 36.21
N VAL A 213 11.00 32.41 37.53
CA VAL A 213 12.12 32.65 38.45
C VAL A 213 13.01 31.40 38.51
N LEU A 214 14.32 31.57 38.32
CA LEU A 214 15.34 30.56 38.58
C LEU A 214 15.82 30.64 40.05
N PRO A 215 15.92 29.52 40.79
CA PRO A 215 16.72 29.48 42.00
C PRO A 215 18.15 29.00 41.74
N HIS A 216 19.09 29.75 42.30
CA HIS A 216 20.54 29.50 42.40
C HIS A 216 20.89 28.19 43.14
N GLY A 217 21.89 27.46 42.59
CA GLY A 217 23.12 26.93 43.23
C GLY A 217 23.06 25.96 44.43
N PRO A 218 24.10 25.13 44.69
CA PRO A 218 25.49 25.60 44.75
C PRO A 218 26.58 24.71 44.08
N LYS A 219 27.76 25.31 43.94
CA LYS A 219 29.05 24.80 43.42
C LYS A 219 29.80 23.90 44.41
N ALA A 220 30.60 22.98 43.87
CA ALA A 220 32.00 22.65 44.22
C ALA A 220 32.47 21.50 43.28
N GLY A 221 33.69 21.36 42.78
CA GLY A 221 34.95 22.06 42.88
C GLY A 221 36.07 21.15 42.31
N CYS A 222 37.01 21.76 41.58
CA CYS A 222 38.41 21.37 41.29
C CYS A 222 38.81 20.06 40.57
N VAL A 223 39.49 20.27 39.42
CA VAL A 223 40.90 19.92 39.09
C VAL A 223 41.43 18.55 39.54
N HIS A 224 41.72 17.67 38.58
CA HIS A 224 43.08 17.31 38.15
C HIS A 224 43.07 16.72 36.73
#